data_AF-A0A8J3DU44-F1
#
_entry.id   AF-A0A8J3DU44-F1
#
_cell.length_a   1.000
_cell.length_b   1.000
_cell.length_c   1.000
_cell.angle_alpha   90.00
_cell.angle_beta   90.00
_cell.angle_gamma   90.00
#
_symmetry.space_group_name_H-M   'P 1'
#
loop_
_entity.id
_entity.type
_entity.pdbx_description
1 polymer ?
#
loop_
_entity_poly.entity_id
_entity_poly.type
_entity_poly.pdbx_seq_one_letter_code
_entity_poly.pdbx_strand_id
1 'polypeptide(L)'
;MTEECERLLTMRDRVDEVRDRIPRPIEEVYAWHWPTSRQQRELFNVTRDFFEAYYSALSSVSGVIARFVPAFGVNFSDNGPLLKWARAEISELTHDRSTELERARVFRALLAHPQQFPAYDWLTATRDGYEYIHVVLIGPKGRGKNPYPPGTSSEPFAGHGDWHFEAPDEVSVSNCLMSLALSVLARVWVAIAHRSHFHRQQTVEYGLRRLNPAYLDLGAHARGVQSVRDLEDLPPASELPAFR
;
A
#
# COMPACT_ATOMS: atom_id res chain seq x y z
N MET A 1 10.04 -5.00 11.79
CA MET A 1 9.77 -4.03 10.70
C MET A 1 10.23 -4.60 9.37
N THR A 2 11.50 -4.99 9.20
CA THR A 2 11.97 -5.66 7.97
C THR A 2 11.09 -6.87 7.61
N GLU A 3 10.83 -7.77 8.56
CA GLU A 3 9.95 -8.95 8.37
C GLU A 3 8.52 -8.57 7.93
N GLU A 4 7.96 -7.48 8.46
CA GLU A 4 6.60 -7.03 8.07
C GLU A 4 6.59 -6.39 6.68
N CYS A 5 7.65 -5.68 6.30
CA CYS A 5 7.83 -5.15 4.96
C CYS A 5 8.00 -6.27 3.92
N GLU A 6 8.81 -7.29 4.23
CA GLU A 6 8.99 -8.48 3.40
C GLU A 6 7.68 -9.26 3.25
N ARG A 7 6.94 -9.43 4.35
CA ARG A 7 5.61 -10.04 4.33
C ARG A 7 4.64 -9.25 3.45
N LEU A 8 4.63 -7.92 3.55
CA LEU A 8 3.78 -7.07 2.71
C LEU A 8 4.08 -7.26 1.22
N LEU A 9 5.37 -7.24 0.85
CA LEU A 9 5.80 -7.46 -0.53
C LEU A 9 5.45 -8.87 -1.03
N THR A 10 5.61 -9.89 -0.18
CA THR A 10 5.18 -11.26 -0.51
C THR A 10 3.67 -11.33 -0.75
N MET A 11 2.86 -10.63 0.04
CA MET A 11 1.42 -10.59 -0.17
C MET A 11 1.04 -9.81 -1.43
N ARG A 12 1.77 -8.74 -1.77
CA ARG A 12 1.59 -7.99 -3.02
C ARG A 12 1.78 -8.90 -4.22
N ASP A 13 2.91 -9.61 -4.26
CA ASP A 13 3.23 -10.51 -5.37
C ASP A 13 2.20 -11.63 -5.49
N ARG A 14 1.70 -12.16 -4.36
CA ARG A 14 0.61 -13.15 -4.36
C ARG A 14 -0.70 -12.62 -4.96
N VAL A 15 -1.01 -11.33 -4.79
CA VAL A 15 -2.17 -10.70 -5.47
C VAL A 15 -1.96 -10.70 -6.98
N ASP A 16 -0.76 -10.34 -7.43
CA ASP A 16 -0.43 -10.29 -8.86
C ASP A 16 -0.38 -11.70 -9.48
N GLU A 17 0.15 -12.71 -8.78
CA GLU A 17 0.08 -14.12 -9.18
C GLU A 17 -1.36 -14.62 -9.38
N VAL A 18 -2.31 -14.15 -8.55
CA VAL A 18 -3.74 -14.48 -8.73
C VAL A 18 -4.28 -13.76 -9.96
N ARG A 19 -3.96 -12.48 -10.15
CA ARG A 19 -4.40 -11.68 -11.31
C ARG A 19 -3.90 -12.26 -12.63
N ASP A 20 -2.66 -12.71 -12.70
CA ASP A 20 -2.05 -13.27 -13.92
C ASP A 20 -2.67 -14.60 -14.34
N ARG A 21 -3.26 -15.33 -13.38
CA ARG A 21 -4.04 -16.55 -13.65
C ARG A 21 -5.46 -16.28 -14.14
N ILE A 22 -5.92 -15.04 -14.13
CA ILE A 22 -7.23 -14.67 -14.67
C ILE A 22 -7.08 -14.32 -16.15
N PRO A 23 -7.72 -15.09 -17.07
CA PRO A 23 -7.60 -14.84 -18.50
C PRO A 23 -8.03 -13.41 -18.86
N ARG A 24 -7.16 -12.68 -19.55
CA ARG A 24 -7.52 -11.37 -20.12
C ARG A 24 -8.14 -11.59 -21.50
N PRO A 25 -9.29 -10.97 -21.82
CA PRO A 25 -9.84 -11.05 -23.16
C PRO A 25 -8.86 -10.44 -24.17
N ILE A 26 -8.54 -11.19 -25.21
CA ILE A 26 -7.53 -10.84 -26.23
C ILE A 26 -8.08 -9.78 -27.21
N GLU A 27 -9.40 -9.59 -27.28
CA GLU A 27 -10.04 -8.95 -28.45
C GLU A 27 -10.89 -7.70 -28.19
N GLU A 28 -11.16 -7.28 -26.96
CA GLU A 28 -11.94 -6.05 -26.70
C GLU A 28 -11.33 -5.24 -25.55
N VAL A 29 -10.59 -4.19 -25.89
CA VAL A 29 -9.83 -3.32 -24.98
C VAL A 29 -10.73 -2.52 -24.01
N TYR A 30 -12.06 -2.61 -24.14
CA TYR A 30 -13.01 -1.69 -23.50
C TYR A 30 -14.26 -2.34 -22.88
N ALA A 31 -14.29 -3.68 -22.73
CA ALA A 31 -15.42 -4.38 -22.12
C ALA A 31 -15.14 -4.78 -20.66
N TRP A 32 -16.12 -4.61 -19.78
CA TRP A 32 -16.05 -5.10 -18.40
C TRP A 32 -15.79 -6.62 -18.40
N HIS A 33 -14.65 -7.04 -17.85
CA HIS A 33 -14.34 -8.46 -17.68
C HIS A 33 -14.80 -8.95 -16.31
N TRP A 34 -15.58 -10.03 -16.32
CA TRP A 34 -16.10 -10.66 -15.11
C TRP A 34 -15.43 -12.03 -14.93
N PRO A 35 -14.45 -12.17 -14.00
CA PRO A 35 -13.83 -13.46 -13.71
C PRO A 35 -14.87 -14.46 -13.18
N THR A 36 -14.54 -15.76 -13.20
CA THR A 36 -15.41 -16.78 -12.57
C THR A 36 -15.56 -16.52 -11.07
N SER A 37 -16.67 -16.92 -10.45
CA SER A 37 -16.89 -16.70 -9.01
C SER A 37 -15.78 -17.26 -8.11
N ARG A 38 -15.11 -18.34 -8.55
CA ARG A 38 -13.94 -18.90 -7.88
C ARG A 38 -12.74 -17.94 -7.95
N GLN A 39 -12.42 -17.42 -9.13
CA GLN A 39 -11.33 -16.45 -9.33
C GLN A 39 -11.60 -15.15 -8.58
N GLN A 40 -12.84 -14.64 -8.63
CA GLN A 40 -13.23 -13.44 -7.89
C GLN A 40 -13.00 -13.61 -6.38
N ARG A 41 -13.42 -14.75 -5.82
CA ARG A 41 -13.24 -15.06 -4.40
C ARG A 41 -11.77 -15.25 -4.02
N GLU A 42 -10.99 -15.89 -4.88
CA GLU A 42 -9.55 -16.04 -4.66
C GLU A 42 -8.86 -14.67 -4.62
N LEU A 43 -9.15 -13.80 -5.60
CA LEU A 43 -8.63 -12.42 -5.65
C LEU A 43 -9.05 -11.62 -4.43
N PHE A 44 -10.34 -11.66 -4.04
CA PHE A 44 -10.83 -10.98 -2.84
C PHE A 44 -10.08 -11.41 -1.58
N ASN A 45 -9.87 -12.72 -1.40
CA ASN A 45 -9.16 -13.23 -0.23
C ASN A 45 -7.70 -12.76 -0.18
N VAL A 46 -6.97 -12.84 -1.29
CA VAL A 46 -5.56 -12.39 -1.30
C VAL A 46 -5.44 -10.88 -1.16
N THR A 47 -6.35 -10.09 -1.74
CA THR A 47 -6.40 -8.64 -1.53
C THR A 47 -6.68 -8.30 -0.06
N ARG A 48 -7.64 -8.97 0.57
CA ARG A 48 -7.90 -8.80 2.02
C ARG A 48 -6.66 -9.12 2.85
N ASP A 49 -6.00 -10.24 2.57
CA ASP A 49 -4.80 -10.67 3.30
C ASP A 49 -3.63 -9.68 3.10
N PHE A 50 -3.48 -9.09 1.90
CA PHE A 50 -2.56 -7.99 1.63
C PHE A 50 -2.84 -6.77 2.50
N PHE A 51 -4.10 -6.31 2.57
CA PHE A 51 -4.43 -5.14 3.38
C PHE A 51 -4.26 -5.36 4.89
N GLU A 52 -4.40 -6.60 5.36
CA GLU A 52 -4.05 -6.96 6.75
C GLU A 52 -2.53 -6.92 6.99
N ALA A 53 -1.72 -7.39 6.03
CA ALA A 53 -0.27 -7.26 6.09
C ALA A 53 0.18 -5.79 6.04
N TYR A 54 -0.46 -4.96 5.21
CA TYR A 54 -0.24 -3.51 5.15
C TYR A 54 -0.48 -2.86 6.52
N TYR A 55 -1.60 -3.19 7.17
CA TYR A 55 -1.93 -2.63 8.47
C TYR A 55 -0.91 -3.04 9.55
N SER A 56 -0.48 -4.31 9.52
CA SER A 56 0.56 -4.84 10.42
C SER A 56 1.91 -4.15 10.22
N ALA A 57 2.31 -3.94 8.96
CA ALA A 57 3.53 -3.22 8.61
C ALA A 57 3.48 -1.74 9.05
N LEU A 58 2.35 -1.06 8.86
CA LEU A 58 2.15 0.31 9.35
C LEU A 58 2.21 0.40 10.88
N SER A 59 1.60 -0.56 11.59
CA SER A 59 1.73 -0.65 13.05
C SER A 59 3.16 -0.94 13.50
N SER A 60 3.93 -1.70 12.72
CA SER A 60 5.37 -1.87 12.98
C SER A 60 6.16 -0.57 12.85
N VAL A 61 5.82 0.30 11.88
CA VAL A 61 6.42 1.64 11.77
C VAL A 61 6.09 2.47 13.02
N SER A 62 4.83 2.43 13.49
CA SER A 62 4.44 3.05 14.77
C SER A 62 5.29 2.53 15.94
N GLY A 63 5.50 1.22 16.00
CA GLY A 63 6.31 0.57 17.03
C GLY A 63 7.78 1.01 17.02
N VAL A 64 8.36 1.28 15.85
CA VAL A 64 9.71 1.85 15.75
C VAL A 64 9.72 3.28 16.31
N ILE A 65 8.75 4.12 15.93
CA ILE A 65 8.64 5.49 16.47
C ILE A 65 8.51 5.45 18.00
N ALA A 66 7.68 4.56 18.54
CA ALA A 66 7.49 4.38 19.98
C ALA A 66 8.77 3.96 20.72
N ARG A 67 9.63 3.15 20.12
CA ARG A 67 10.93 2.76 20.71
C ARG A 67 11.95 3.90 20.68
N PHE A 68 11.82 4.79 19.71
CA PHE A 68 12.70 5.94 19.51
C PHE A 68 12.02 7.27 19.81
N VAL A 69 11.12 7.31 20.82
CA VAL A 69 10.43 8.55 21.26
C VAL A 69 11.39 9.72 21.44
N PRO A 70 12.60 9.58 22.00
CA PRO A 70 13.53 10.71 22.09
C PRO A 70 13.96 11.34 20.75
N ALA A 71 13.83 10.62 19.63
CA ALA A 71 14.13 11.11 18.29
C ALA A 71 12.93 11.79 17.62
N PHE A 72 11.70 11.38 17.97
CA PHE A 72 10.47 11.84 17.32
C PHE A 72 9.60 12.76 18.18
N GLY A 73 9.78 12.72 19.50
CA GLY A 73 8.96 13.46 20.47
C GLY A 73 7.51 12.98 20.59
N VAL A 74 7.14 11.87 19.94
CA VAL A 74 5.75 11.40 19.82
C VAL A 74 5.64 9.88 19.91
N ASN A 75 4.43 9.41 20.20
CA ASN A 75 4.03 8.00 20.17
C ASN A 75 2.55 7.93 19.72
N PHE A 76 2.16 6.85 19.04
CA PHE A 76 0.81 6.66 18.52
C PHE A 76 0.22 5.33 18.97
N SER A 77 -1.04 5.38 19.44
CA SER A 77 -1.82 4.19 19.76
C SER A 77 -2.62 3.65 18.57
N ASP A 78 -2.74 4.41 17.48
CA ASP A 78 -3.48 4.06 16.27
C ASP A 78 -2.74 4.60 15.03
N ASN A 79 -2.92 3.89 13.92
CA ASN A 79 -2.35 4.19 12.61
C ASN A 79 -2.93 5.47 11.99
N GLY A 80 -4.18 5.86 12.32
CA GLY A 80 -4.77 7.12 11.82
C GLY A 80 -4.00 8.38 12.26
N PRO A 81 -3.82 8.61 13.57
CA PRO A 81 -2.98 9.68 14.10
C PRO A 81 -1.53 9.64 13.60
N LEU A 82 -0.95 8.44 13.43
CA LEU A 82 0.38 8.26 12.84
C LEU A 82 0.44 8.85 11.43
N LEU A 83 -0.49 8.49 10.54
CA LEU A 83 -0.49 9.01 9.17
C LEU A 83 -0.70 10.53 9.11
N LYS A 84 -1.55 11.07 9.99
CA LYS A 84 -1.75 12.52 10.11
C LYS A 84 -0.47 13.24 10.53
N TRP A 85 0.25 12.70 11.52
CA TRP A 85 1.55 13.23 11.94
C TRP A 85 2.60 13.09 10.83
N ALA A 86 2.68 11.92 10.19
CA ALA A 86 3.65 11.66 9.14
C ALA A 86 3.49 12.65 7.97
N ARG A 87 2.24 12.97 7.59
CA ARG A 87 1.95 14.00 6.58
C ARG A 87 2.46 15.39 6.95
N ALA A 88 2.48 15.73 8.24
CA ALA A 88 2.93 17.04 8.70
C ALA A 88 4.47 17.09 8.87
N GLU A 89 5.05 16.00 9.39
CA GLU A 89 6.43 15.99 9.85
C GLU A 89 7.42 15.36 8.87
N ILE A 90 6.98 14.50 7.95
CA ILE A 90 7.84 13.76 7.02
C ILE A 90 7.69 14.38 5.62
N SER A 91 8.65 15.22 5.25
CA SER A 91 8.71 15.93 3.97
C SER A 91 8.65 15.03 2.74
N GLU A 92 9.18 13.81 2.83
CA GLU A 92 9.19 12.87 1.72
C GLU A 92 7.82 12.20 1.48
N LEU A 93 6.92 12.29 2.46
CA LEU A 93 5.56 11.79 2.34
C LEU A 93 4.67 12.88 1.72
N THR A 94 4.66 12.94 0.39
CA THR A 94 3.82 13.86 -0.36
C THR A 94 2.34 13.69 -0.02
N HIS A 95 1.52 14.72 -0.32
CA HIS A 95 0.08 14.67 -0.05
C HIS A 95 -0.59 13.44 -0.68
N ASP A 96 -0.23 13.11 -1.92
CA ASP A 96 -0.81 11.98 -2.65
C ASP A 96 -0.46 10.65 -1.99
N ARG A 97 0.81 10.47 -1.60
CA ARG A 97 1.27 9.25 -0.91
C ARG A 97 0.60 9.07 0.46
N SER A 98 0.47 10.14 1.23
CA SER A 98 -0.25 10.11 2.51
C SER A 98 -1.74 9.77 2.29
N THR A 99 -2.35 10.30 1.24
CA THR A 99 -3.75 10.04 0.92
C THR A 99 -3.96 8.58 0.52
N GLU A 100 -3.03 7.99 -0.23
CA GLU A 100 -3.09 6.58 -0.61
C GLU A 100 -2.99 5.65 0.60
N LEU A 101 -2.07 5.93 1.54
CA LEU A 101 -2.00 5.18 2.80
C LEU A 101 -3.30 5.32 3.61
N GLU A 102 -3.88 6.51 3.68
CA GLU A 102 -5.14 6.71 4.40
C GLU A 102 -6.31 5.94 3.74
N ARG A 103 -6.37 5.92 2.40
CA ARG A 103 -7.34 5.10 1.66
C ARG A 103 -7.16 3.62 1.97
N ALA A 104 -5.93 3.12 1.99
CA ALA A 104 -5.62 1.73 2.34
C ALA A 104 -6.06 1.38 3.78
N ARG A 105 -5.81 2.29 4.73
CA ARG A 105 -6.26 2.15 6.12
C ARG A 105 -7.78 2.05 6.22
N VAL A 106 -8.51 2.91 5.52
CA VAL A 106 -9.98 2.91 5.52
C VAL A 106 -10.54 1.66 4.83
N PHE A 107 -9.96 1.25 3.69
CA PHE A 107 -10.34 0.01 3.01
C PHE A 107 -10.16 -1.21 3.92
N ARG A 108 -9.00 -1.33 4.59
CA ARG A 108 -8.77 -2.39 5.58
C ARG A 108 -9.79 -2.32 6.71
N ALA A 109 -10.12 -1.13 7.22
CA ALA A 109 -11.10 -0.98 8.28
C ALA A 109 -12.48 -1.50 7.88
N LEU A 110 -12.93 -1.22 6.64
CA LEU A 110 -14.16 -1.78 6.08
C LEU A 110 -14.16 -3.31 6.08
N LEU A 111 -13.04 -3.92 5.70
CA LEU A 111 -12.87 -5.37 5.69
C LEU A 111 -12.85 -5.99 7.09
N ALA A 112 -12.11 -5.38 8.02
CA ALA A 112 -11.87 -5.94 9.36
C ALA A 112 -13.01 -5.70 10.35
N HIS A 113 -13.78 -4.62 10.15
CA HIS A 113 -14.82 -4.19 11.08
C HIS A 113 -16.16 -3.93 10.37
N PRO A 114 -16.72 -4.90 9.63
CA PRO A 114 -17.94 -4.69 8.82
C PRO A 114 -19.13 -4.19 9.65
N GLN A 115 -19.19 -4.54 10.93
CA GLN A 115 -20.24 -4.10 11.87
C GLN A 115 -20.22 -2.58 12.15
N GLN A 116 -19.09 -1.90 11.90
CA GLN A 116 -18.92 -0.45 12.15
C GLN A 116 -19.31 0.40 10.93
N PHE A 117 -19.60 -0.23 9.79
CA PHE A 117 -19.92 0.43 8.54
C PHE A 117 -21.29 -0.02 8.02
N PRO A 118 -21.91 0.74 7.09
CA PRO A 118 -23.02 0.23 6.31
C PRO A 118 -22.70 -1.15 5.70
N ALA A 119 -23.72 -2.00 5.60
CA ALA A 119 -23.58 -3.30 4.95
C ALA A 119 -23.00 -3.12 3.55
N TYR A 120 -22.11 -4.02 3.16
CA TYR A 120 -21.51 -4.03 1.84
C TYR A 120 -21.47 -5.45 1.29
N ASP A 121 -21.45 -5.51 -0.04
CA ASP A 121 -21.01 -6.66 -0.81
C ASP A 121 -19.72 -6.28 -1.54
N TRP A 122 -19.13 -7.23 -2.26
CA TRP A 122 -17.93 -6.98 -3.05
C TRP A 122 -18.05 -7.59 -4.44
N LEU A 123 -17.34 -6.99 -5.37
CA LEU A 123 -17.19 -7.48 -6.73
C LEU A 123 -15.75 -7.27 -7.18
N THR A 124 -15.41 -7.83 -8.34
CA THR A 124 -14.15 -7.54 -9.01
C THR A 124 -14.44 -6.81 -10.31
N ALA A 125 -13.62 -5.81 -10.63
CA ALA A 125 -13.83 -4.99 -11.81
C ALA A 125 -12.53 -4.67 -12.55
N THR A 126 -12.65 -4.44 -13.85
CA THR A 126 -11.62 -3.86 -14.74
C THR A 126 -12.24 -2.66 -15.42
N ARG A 127 -11.54 -1.53 -15.46
CA ARG A 127 -11.99 -0.35 -16.21
C ARG A 127 -10.92 0.12 -17.18
N ASP A 128 -11.31 0.88 -18.18
CA ASP A 128 -10.42 1.47 -19.17
C ASP A 128 -9.29 2.28 -18.51
N GLY A 129 -8.05 2.03 -18.93
CA GLY A 129 -6.86 2.65 -18.35
C GLY A 129 -6.42 2.05 -17.01
N TYR A 130 -7.11 1.03 -16.50
CA TYR A 130 -6.72 0.27 -15.32
C TYR A 130 -6.42 -1.17 -15.73
N GLU A 131 -5.14 -1.49 -15.89
CA GLU A 131 -4.66 -2.72 -16.53
C GLU A 131 -5.04 -4.02 -15.79
N TYR A 132 -5.48 -3.93 -14.53
CA TYR A 132 -5.65 -5.09 -13.66
C TYR A 132 -7.03 -5.15 -13.02
N ILE A 133 -7.52 -6.38 -12.84
CA ILE A 133 -8.72 -6.64 -12.05
C ILE A 133 -8.45 -6.25 -10.60
N HIS A 134 -9.35 -5.44 -10.03
CA HIS A 134 -9.29 -5.03 -8.63
C HIS A 134 -10.60 -5.32 -7.91
N VAL A 135 -10.54 -5.34 -6.59
CA VAL A 135 -11.71 -5.52 -5.72
C VAL A 135 -12.41 -4.17 -5.55
N VAL A 136 -13.73 -4.19 -5.61
CA VAL A 136 -14.58 -3.03 -5.31
C VAL A 136 -15.58 -3.46 -4.24
N LEU A 137 -15.64 -2.71 -3.14
CA LEU A 137 -16.70 -2.85 -2.15
C LEU A 137 -17.87 -1.98 -2.59
N ILE A 138 -19.07 -2.52 -2.55
CA ILE A 138 -20.30 -1.82 -2.94
C ILE A 138 -21.33 -1.97 -1.83
N GLY A 139 -22.21 -1.00 -1.65
CA GLY A 139 -23.25 -1.16 -0.65
C GLY A 139 -24.45 -0.26 -0.86
N PRO A 140 -25.60 -0.59 -0.24
CA PRO A 140 -26.73 0.31 -0.17
C PRO A 140 -26.40 1.51 0.73
N LYS A 141 -27.16 2.57 0.55
CA LYS A 141 -27.11 3.77 1.39
C LYS A 141 -27.43 3.40 2.83
N GLY A 142 -26.51 3.72 3.73
CA GLY A 142 -26.69 3.55 5.17
C GLY A 142 -27.77 4.48 5.73
N ARG A 143 -28.26 4.14 6.92
CA ARG A 143 -29.21 4.98 7.67
C ARG A 143 -28.44 5.94 8.59
N GLY A 144 -28.83 7.22 8.62
CA GLY A 144 -28.30 8.20 9.58
C GLY A 144 -27.40 9.29 8.97
N LYS A 145 -26.59 9.92 9.83
CA LYS A 145 -25.82 11.13 9.51
C LYS A 145 -24.65 10.89 8.55
N ASN A 146 -24.06 9.69 8.57
CA ASN A 146 -22.99 9.27 7.67
C ASN A 146 -23.48 8.07 6.84
N PRO A 147 -24.26 8.32 5.77
CA PRO A 147 -24.88 7.25 4.99
C PRO A 147 -23.88 6.44 4.16
N TYR A 148 -22.66 6.96 3.97
CA TYR A 148 -21.60 6.32 3.21
C TYR A 148 -20.33 6.20 4.06
N PRO A 149 -19.57 5.10 3.93
CA PRO A 149 -18.25 5.03 4.53
C PRO A 149 -17.31 6.16 4.07
N PRO A 150 -16.31 6.54 4.86
CA PRO A 150 -15.31 7.50 4.42
C PRO A 150 -14.57 7.01 3.16
N GLY A 151 -14.25 7.92 2.23
CA GLY A 151 -13.45 7.60 1.04
C GLY A 151 -14.20 6.86 -0.08
N THR A 152 -15.51 6.64 0.05
CA THR A 152 -16.34 6.03 -1.00
C THR A 152 -16.83 7.07 -2.02
N SER A 153 -17.04 6.64 -3.25
CA SER A 153 -17.88 7.36 -4.21
C SER A 153 -19.35 7.06 -3.94
N SER A 154 -20.22 8.06 -4.11
CA SER A 154 -21.68 7.94 -3.98
C SER A 154 -22.39 7.62 -5.29
N GLU A 155 -21.63 7.32 -6.35
CA GLU A 155 -22.18 6.91 -7.63
C GLU A 155 -22.35 5.38 -7.67
N PRO A 156 -23.45 4.86 -8.24
CA PRO A 156 -23.61 3.43 -8.46
C PRO A 156 -22.47 2.88 -9.34
N PHE A 157 -21.86 1.78 -8.92
CA PHE A 157 -20.76 1.16 -9.66
C PHE A 157 -21.31 0.09 -10.60
N ALA A 158 -21.23 0.33 -11.92
CA ALA A 158 -21.77 -0.58 -12.95
C ALA A 158 -23.24 -1.00 -12.69
N GLY A 159 -24.05 -0.08 -12.15
CA GLY A 159 -25.46 -0.35 -11.80
C GLY A 159 -25.68 -1.06 -10.46
N HIS A 160 -24.62 -1.26 -9.67
CA HIS A 160 -24.68 -1.88 -8.34
C HIS A 160 -24.38 -0.89 -7.22
N GLY A 161 -25.14 -1.01 -6.12
CA GLY A 161 -24.94 -0.22 -4.90
C GLY A 161 -25.31 1.26 -5.05
N ASP A 162 -25.44 1.93 -3.90
CA ASP A 162 -25.57 3.39 -3.81
C ASP A 162 -24.23 4.07 -3.55
N TRP A 163 -23.22 3.29 -3.17
CA TRP A 163 -21.84 3.74 -2.99
C TRP A 163 -20.87 2.63 -3.35
N HIS A 164 -19.64 3.01 -3.68
CA HIS A 164 -18.55 2.07 -3.91
C HIS A 164 -17.20 2.56 -3.35
N PHE A 165 -16.33 1.60 -3.04
CA PHE A 165 -14.95 1.81 -2.64
C PHE A 165 -14.06 0.88 -3.48
N GLU A 166 -13.33 1.46 -4.44
CA GLU A 166 -12.29 0.72 -5.18
C GLU A 166 -11.08 0.48 -4.28
N ALA A 167 -10.64 -0.78 -4.18
CA ALA A 167 -9.43 -1.14 -3.44
C ALA A 167 -8.24 -0.30 -3.95
N PRO A 168 -7.47 0.33 -3.05
CA PRO A 168 -6.24 1.01 -3.42
C PRO A 168 -5.24 0.07 -4.10
N ASP A 169 -4.40 0.62 -4.97
CA ASP A 169 -3.45 -0.17 -5.73
C ASP A 169 -2.36 -0.76 -4.81
N GLU A 170 -2.20 -2.08 -4.78
CA GLU A 170 -1.31 -2.74 -3.82
C GLU A 170 0.15 -2.33 -3.98
N VAL A 171 0.58 -2.08 -5.22
CA VAL A 171 1.94 -1.59 -5.52
C VAL A 171 2.12 -0.18 -5.00
N SER A 172 1.20 0.73 -5.31
CA SER A 172 1.18 2.11 -4.81
C SER A 172 1.20 2.16 -3.29
N VAL A 173 0.35 1.37 -2.63
CA VAL A 173 0.28 1.27 -1.16
C VAL A 173 1.60 0.76 -0.57
N SER A 174 2.15 -0.31 -1.13
CA SER A 174 3.42 -0.87 -0.66
C SER A 174 4.57 0.14 -0.80
N ASN A 175 4.66 0.82 -1.95
CA ASN A 175 5.68 1.84 -2.22
C ASN A 175 5.55 3.04 -1.28
N CYS A 176 4.33 3.52 -1.05
CA CYS A 176 4.08 4.61 -0.10
C CYS A 176 4.50 4.20 1.32
N LEU A 177 4.21 2.97 1.74
CA LEU A 177 4.56 2.49 3.08
C LEU A 177 6.07 2.28 3.23
N MET A 178 6.73 1.72 2.22
CA MET A 178 8.19 1.55 2.23
C MET A 178 8.89 2.91 2.28
N SER A 179 8.42 3.89 1.51
CA SER A 179 8.94 5.26 1.57
C SER A 179 8.80 5.85 2.97
N LEU A 180 7.65 5.65 3.64
CA LEU A 180 7.44 6.10 5.01
C LEU A 180 8.41 5.39 5.98
N ALA A 181 8.54 4.07 5.88
CA ALA A 181 9.43 3.29 6.73
C ALA A 181 10.90 3.71 6.57
N LEU A 182 11.35 3.97 5.34
CA LEU A 182 12.70 4.48 5.05
C LEU A 182 12.93 5.86 5.67
N SER A 183 11.98 6.80 5.55
CA SER A 183 12.08 8.11 6.20
C SER A 183 12.18 8.00 7.72
N VAL A 184 11.39 7.11 8.33
CA VAL A 184 11.46 6.85 9.78
C VAL A 184 12.81 6.27 10.18
N LEU A 185 13.32 5.27 9.45
CA LEU A 185 14.64 4.68 9.70
C LEU A 185 15.78 5.69 9.53
N ALA A 186 15.73 6.54 8.51
CA ALA A 186 16.74 7.56 8.29
C ALA A 186 16.81 8.54 9.49
N ARG A 187 15.67 8.93 10.04
CA ARG A 187 15.62 9.77 11.26
C ARG A 187 16.16 9.07 12.50
N VAL A 188 15.82 7.79 12.68
CA VAL A 188 16.40 6.96 13.76
C VAL A 188 17.91 6.90 13.63
N TRP A 189 18.42 6.65 12.43
CA TRP A 189 19.85 6.55 12.19
C TRP A 189 20.58 7.85 12.52
N VAL A 190 20.05 8.99 12.06
CA VAL A 190 20.59 10.32 12.38
C VAL A 190 20.58 10.57 13.89
N ALA A 191 19.47 10.23 14.58
CA ALA A 191 19.38 10.38 16.03
C ALA A 191 20.40 9.51 16.80
N ILE A 192 20.67 8.28 16.32
CA ILE A 192 21.71 7.42 16.87
C ILE A 192 23.10 8.00 16.58
N ALA A 193 23.35 8.45 15.36
CA ALA A 193 24.63 9.03 14.96
C ALA A 193 24.98 10.28 15.79
N HIS A 194 24.01 11.17 16.04
CA HIS A 194 24.20 12.35 16.90
C HIS A 194 24.52 12.02 18.36
N ARG A 195 24.16 10.82 18.84
CA ARG A 195 24.52 10.35 20.19
C ARG A 195 25.92 9.74 20.24
N SER A 196 26.46 9.30 19.11
CA SER A 196 27.82 8.76 19.03
C SER A 196 28.82 9.90 18.85
N HIS A 197 29.76 10.05 19.78
CA HIS A 197 30.78 11.11 19.77
C HIS A 197 31.75 11.07 18.57
N PHE A 198 31.63 10.13 17.64
CA PHE A 198 32.65 9.78 16.65
C PHE A 198 32.30 10.02 15.18
N HIS A 199 31.15 10.61 14.83
CA HIS A 199 30.75 10.72 13.42
C HIS A 199 30.45 12.15 12.93
N ARG A 200 30.92 12.43 11.70
CA ARG A 200 30.56 13.60 10.87
C ARG A 200 29.05 13.82 10.90
N GLN A 201 28.60 15.07 10.81
CA GLN A 201 27.18 15.43 10.70
C GLN A 201 26.49 14.55 9.63
N GLN A 202 25.73 13.54 10.06
CA GLN A 202 24.93 12.72 9.18
C GLN A 202 23.56 13.37 9.04
N THR A 203 23.11 13.60 7.82
CA THR A 203 21.80 14.19 7.53
C THR A 203 20.79 13.10 7.20
N VAL A 204 19.49 13.43 7.30
CA VAL A 204 18.40 12.52 6.89
C VAL A 204 18.55 12.14 5.40
N GLU A 205 18.94 13.09 4.56
CA GLU A 205 19.21 12.85 3.14
C GLU A 205 20.32 11.82 2.92
N TYR A 206 21.41 11.89 3.70
CA TYR A 206 22.48 10.90 3.66
C TYR A 206 21.98 9.51 4.10
N GLY A 207 21.10 9.46 5.11
CA GLY A 207 20.46 8.22 5.58
C GLY A 207 19.57 7.60 4.52
N LEU A 208 18.72 8.40 3.90
CA LEU A 208 17.85 7.96 2.81
C LEU A 208 18.67 7.38 1.66
N ARG A 209 19.76 8.03 1.22
CA ARG A 209 20.62 7.48 0.14
C ARG A 209 21.26 6.14 0.50
N ARG A 210 21.57 5.93 1.78
CA ARG A 210 22.25 4.71 2.24
C ARG A 210 21.27 3.55 2.52
N LEU A 211 20.06 3.89 2.95
CA LEU A 211 19.01 2.94 3.28
C LEU A 211 18.11 2.62 2.09
N ASN A 212 18.01 3.51 1.10
CA ASN A 212 17.24 3.26 -0.11
C ASN A 212 17.96 2.19 -0.94
N PRO A 213 17.40 0.98 -1.06
CA PRO A 213 18.01 -0.02 -1.90
C PRO A 213 17.85 0.42 -3.36
N ALA A 214 18.93 0.35 -4.16
CA ALA A 214 18.89 0.73 -5.58
C ALA A 214 17.86 -0.05 -6.42
N TYR A 215 17.28 -1.12 -5.87
CA TYR A 215 16.32 -2.02 -6.50
C TYR A 215 14.85 -1.79 -6.10
N LEU A 216 14.57 -0.86 -5.19
CA LEU A 216 13.19 -0.61 -4.75
C LEU A 216 12.54 0.38 -5.73
N ASP A 217 11.97 -0.14 -6.81
CA ASP A 217 11.22 0.66 -7.78
C ASP A 217 9.95 1.21 -7.11
N LEU A 218 9.95 2.52 -6.88
CA LEU A 218 8.81 3.25 -6.30
C LEU A 218 7.88 3.84 -7.38
N GLY A 219 8.13 3.56 -8.66
CA GLY A 219 7.35 4.02 -9.81
C GLY A 219 6.15 3.14 -10.12
N ALA A 220 5.26 3.62 -11.01
CA ALA A 220 4.10 2.87 -11.49
C ALA A 220 4.48 1.60 -12.29
N HIS A 221 5.72 1.51 -12.78
CA HIS A 221 6.29 0.36 -13.47
C HIS A 221 6.73 -0.79 -12.55
N ALA A 222 6.68 -0.58 -11.22
CA ALA A 222 7.15 -1.53 -10.21
C ALA A 222 6.36 -2.86 -10.13
N ARG A 223 5.24 -2.97 -10.86
CA ARG A 223 4.54 -4.27 -11.07
C ARG A 223 5.38 -5.26 -11.88
N GLY A 224 6.33 -4.78 -12.69
CA GLY A 224 7.24 -5.63 -13.48
C GLY A 224 8.42 -6.20 -12.69
N VAL A 225 8.63 -5.76 -11.44
CA VAL A 225 9.71 -6.25 -10.57
C VAL A 225 9.06 -6.98 -9.40
N GLN A 226 8.91 -8.31 -9.55
CA GLN A 226 8.51 -9.19 -8.45
C GLN A 226 9.49 -9.02 -7.29
N SER A 227 9.00 -9.08 -6.05
CA SER A 227 9.78 -8.69 -4.88
C SER A 227 10.96 -9.62 -4.63
N VAL A 228 12.16 -9.19 -5.03
CA VAL A 228 13.50 -9.67 -4.61
C VAL A 228 13.83 -11.17 -4.73
N ARG A 229 12.86 -12.06 -4.91
CA ARG A 229 13.07 -13.49 -5.10
C ARG A 229 13.52 -13.82 -6.51
N ASP A 230 13.33 -12.91 -7.46
CA ASP A 230 13.92 -12.97 -8.81
C ASP A 230 15.24 -12.18 -8.93
N LEU A 231 15.65 -11.43 -7.88
CA LEU A 231 16.90 -10.64 -7.91
C LEU A 231 18.15 -11.50 -7.66
N GLU A 232 18.02 -12.75 -7.20
CA GLU A 232 19.15 -13.68 -7.16
C GLU A 232 19.60 -14.11 -8.57
N ASP A 233 18.74 -13.95 -9.59
CA ASP A 233 19.00 -14.30 -10.99
C ASP A 233 19.16 -13.08 -11.92
N LEU A 234 19.12 -11.85 -11.39
CA LEU A 234 19.35 -10.67 -12.21
C LEU A 234 20.85 -10.49 -12.48
N PRO A 235 21.26 -10.33 -13.75
CA PRO A 235 22.66 -10.11 -14.07
C PRO A 235 23.12 -8.78 -13.42
N PRO A 236 24.39 -8.68 -13.01
CA PRO A 236 24.91 -7.48 -12.35
C PRO A 236 24.59 -6.24 -13.18
N ALA A 237 24.37 -5.09 -12.54
CA ALA A 237 23.93 -3.85 -13.21
C ALA A 237 24.83 -3.40 -14.38
N SER A 238 26.06 -3.92 -14.48
CA SER A 238 26.96 -3.77 -15.63
C SER A 238 26.53 -4.50 -16.91
N GLU A 239 25.59 -5.44 -16.81
CA GLU A 239 25.12 -6.32 -17.89
C GLU A 239 23.68 -6.00 -18.33
N LEU A 240 22.99 -5.11 -17.63
CA LEU A 240 21.72 -4.60 -18.09
C LEU A 240 21.94 -3.64 -19.27
N PRO A 241 21.23 -3.81 -20.40
CA PRO A 241 21.39 -2.94 -21.54
C PRO A 241 21.09 -1.49 -21.16
N ALA A 242 21.96 -0.57 -21.54
CA ALA A 242 21.73 0.85 -21.39
C ALA A 242 20.53 1.25 -22.26
N PHE A 243 19.36 1.38 -21.64
CA PHE A 243 18.16 1.85 -22.32
C PHE A 243 18.29 3.36 -22.58
N ARG A 244 18.23 3.73 -23.86
CA ARG A 244 18.18 5.12 -24.35
C ARG A 244 16.76 5.65 -24.32
#